data_AF-A0A455U747-F1
#
_entry.id   AF-A0A455U747-F1
#
_cell.length_a   1.000
_cell.length_b   1.000
_cell.length_c   1.000
_cell.angle_alpha   90.00
_cell.angle_beta   90.00
_cell.angle_gamma   90.00
#
_symmetry.space_group_name_H-M   'P 1'
#
loop_
_entity.id
_entity.type
_entity.pdbx_description
1 polymer ?
#
loop_
_entity_poly.entity_id
_entity_poly.type
_entity_poly.pdbx_seq_one_letter_code
_entity_poly.pdbx_strand_id
1 'polypeptide(L)'
;MVIPYGPGGATDIIFRLVSQEAEKHLGVSIVPVNMAGAGATLGSRNVKDADPDGYTLLGSHDTIALSKLAGMVDYSYDAFEPVALLTQTVNIPTTYPGHPVEDAGGMADYIRENPGEVRFSMIPTSTDHFSGRSSLRRSTST
;
A
#
# COMPACT_ATOMS: atom_id res chain seq x y z
N MET A 1 3.04 -12.22 -12.19
CA MET A 1 2.39 -11.63 -11.00
C MET A 1 2.40 -10.11 -11.11
N VAL A 2 1.23 -9.49 -11.00
CA VAL A 2 1.05 -8.05 -11.06
C VAL A 2 1.25 -7.45 -9.66
N ILE A 3 2.07 -6.42 -9.58
CA ILE A 3 2.30 -5.60 -8.39
C ILE A 3 1.73 -4.21 -8.70
N PRO A 4 0.60 -3.79 -8.10
CA PRO A 4 -0.09 -2.56 -8.50
C PRO A 4 0.53 -1.28 -7.91
N TYR A 5 1.86 -1.29 -7.70
CA TYR A 5 2.65 -0.23 -7.07
C TYR A 5 3.93 0.03 -7.88
N GLY A 6 4.53 1.20 -7.69
CA GLY A 6 5.77 1.57 -8.36
C GLY A 6 6.95 0.65 -7.98
N PRO A 7 7.93 0.47 -8.88
CA PRO A 7 9.11 -0.35 -8.61
C PRO A 7 9.98 0.23 -7.49
N GLY A 8 10.70 -0.63 -6.77
CA GLY A 8 11.64 -0.23 -5.71
C GLY A 8 11.00 0.09 -4.35
N GLY A 9 9.67 0.14 -4.26
CA GLY A 9 8.97 0.24 -2.97
C GLY A 9 8.99 -1.07 -2.19
N ALA A 10 8.62 -1.01 -0.90
CA ALA A 10 8.60 -2.18 -0.01
C ALA A 10 7.78 -3.35 -0.59
N THR A 11 6.61 -3.07 -1.17
CA THR A 11 5.77 -4.09 -1.80
C THR A 11 6.47 -4.77 -2.99
N ASP A 12 7.16 -4.00 -3.84
CA ASP A 12 7.90 -4.53 -4.99
C ASP A 12 9.02 -5.47 -4.53
N ILE A 13 9.79 -5.05 -3.54
CA ILE A 13 10.88 -5.85 -2.97
C ILE A 13 10.36 -7.17 -2.40
N ILE A 14 9.31 -7.12 -1.56
CA ILE A 14 8.73 -8.31 -0.92
C ILE A 14 8.27 -9.31 -1.99
N PHE A 15 7.49 -8.86 -2.98
CA PHE A 15 6.95 -9.77 -3.98
C PHE A 15 8.01 -10.34 -4.93
N ARG A 16 9.07 -9.59 -5.24
CA ARG A 16 10.22 -10.12 -5.99
C ARG A 16 10.95 -11.22 -5.23
N LEU A 17 11.18 -11.03 -3.93
CA LEU A 17 11.78 -12.06 -3.08
C LEU A 17 10.90 -13.30 -2.98
N VAL A 18 9.59 -13.11 -2.76
CA VAL A 18 8.62 -14.22 -2.70
C VAL A 18 8.55 -14.96 -4.02
N SER A 19 8.52 -14.25 -5.16
CA SER A 19 8.56 -14.88 -6.48
C SER A 19 9.80 -15.75 -6.64
N GLN A 20 10.99 -15.20 -6.36
CA GLN A 20 12.25 -15.93 -6.50
C GLN A 20 12.29 -17.22 -5.65
N GLU A 21 11.70 -17.19 -4.45
CA GLU A 21 11.64 -18.39 -3.60
C GLU A 21 10.58 -19.38 -4.10
N ALA A 22 9.39 -18.89 -4.46
CA ALA A 22 8.30 -19.73 -4.95
C ALA A 22 8.64 -20.45 -6.26
N GLU A 23 9.40 -19.82 -7.17
CA GLU A 23 9.89 -20.44 -8.40
C GLU A 23 10.66 -21.75 -8.14
N LYS A 24 11.43 -21.82 -7.06
CA LYS A 24 12.19 -23.03 -6.67
C LYS A 24 11.30 -24.20 -6.30
N HIS A 25 10.11 -23.93 -5.79
CA HIS A 25 9.14 -24.94 -5.35
C HIS A 25 8.15 -25.32 -6.45
N LEU A 26 7.79 -24.37 -7.32
CA LEU A 26 6.79 -24.59 -8.36
C LEU A 26 7.40 -25.13 -9.67
N GLY A 27 8.69 -24.95 -9.89
CA GLY A 27 9.35 -25.35 -11.14
C GLY A 27 8.93 -24.53 -12.37
N VAL A 28 8.24 -23.41 -12.14
CA VAL A 28 7.82 -22.44 -13.18
C VAL A 28 8.22 -21.04 -12.74
N SER A 29 8.49 -20.14 -13.70
CA SER A 29 8.83 -18.76 -13.41
C SER A 29 7.61 -17.93 -13.02
N ILE A 30 7.77 -17.07 -12.02
CA ILE A 30 6.82 -16.03 -11.63
C ILE A 30 7.45 -14.68 -11.97
N VAL A 31 7.04 -14.09 -13.10
CA VAL A 31 7.55 -12.79 -13.55
C VAL A 31 6.80 -11.66 -12.84
N PRO A 32 7.45 -10.85 -11.97
CA PRO A 32 6.80 -9.72 -11.31
C PRO A 32 6.73 -8.50 -12.24
N VAL A 33 5.54 -7.91 -12.39
CA VAL A 33 5.28 -6.77 -13.27
C VAL A 33 4.63 -5.65 -12.46
N ASN A 34 5.27 -4.49 -12.42
CA ASN A 34 4.71 -3.31 -11.76
C ASN A 34 3.66 -2.63 -12.66
N MET A 35 2.41 -2.52 -12.20
CA MET A 35 1.33 -1.77 -12.85
C MET A 35 0.74 -0.74 -11.88
N ALA A 36 1.51 0.31 -11.63
CA ALA A 36 1.10 1.40 -10.76
C ALA A 36 0.01 2.28 -11.39
N GLY A 37 -0.86 2.85 -10.55
CA GLY A 37 -1.85 3.84 -10.97
C GLY A 37 -3.12 3.81 -10.12
N ALA A 38 -3.77 4.97 -9.98
CA ALA A 38 -5.09 5.12 -9.35
C ALA A 38 -5.24 4.40 -8.00
N GLY A 39 -4.25 4.52 -7.10
CA GLY A 39 -4.30 3.88 -5.78
C GLY A 39 -4.36 2.36 -5.87
N ALA A 40 -3.51 1.75 -6.70
CA ALA A 40 -3.46 0.30 -6.99
C ALA A 40 -4.65 -0.28 -7.78
N THR A 41 -5.72 0.48 -8.00
CA THR A 41 -6.92 -0.05 -8.68
C THR A 41 -6.67 -0.46 -10.13
N LEU A 42 -5.77 0.21 -10.85
CA LEU A 42 -5.46 -0.11 -12.24
C LEU A 42 -4.90 -1.53 -12.39
N GLY A 43 -3.83 -1.86 -11.67
CA GLY A 43 -3.22 -3.18 -11.69
C GLY A 43 -4.13 -4.26 -11.09
N SER A 44 -4.86 -3.94 -10.01
CA SER A 44 -5.81 -4.89 -9.42
C SER A 44 -6.96 -5.23 -10.36
N ARG A 45 -7.47 -4.26 -11.14
CA ARG A 45 -8.52 -4.50 -12.15
C ARG A 45 -8.01 -5.39 -13.28
N ASN A 46 -6.78 -5.16 -13.73
CA ASN A 46 -6.15 -5.99 -14.74
C ASN A 46 -6.10 -7.48 -14.33
N VAL A 47 -5.78 -7.78 -13.06
CA VAL A 47 -5.81 -9.18 -12.58
C VAL A 47 -7.23 -9.69 -12.38
N LYS A 48 -8.13 -8.86 -11.84
CA LYS A 48 -9.54 -9.24 -11.64
C LYS A 48 -10.21 -9.66 -12.95
N ASP A 49 -9.87 -8.98 -14.05
CA ASP A 49 -10.48 -9.20 -15.37
C ASP A 49 -9.68 -10.22 -16.21
N ALA A 50 -8.61 -10.82 -15.67
CA ALA A 50 -7.84 -11.87 -16.32
C ALA A 50 -8.52 -13.25 -16.19
N ASP A 51 -8.12 -14.19 -17.04
CA ASP A 51 -8.60 -15.57 -16.95
C ASP A 51 -8.19 -16.21 -15.60
N PRO A 52 -9.11 -16.90 -14.90
CA PRO A 52 -8.84 -17.50 -13.59
C PRO A 52 -8.11 -18.85 -13.72
N ASP A 53 -7.01 -18.86 -14.47
CA ASP A 53 -6.22 -20.06 -14.82
C ASP A 53 -4.96 -20.25 -13.95
N GLY A 54 -4.71 -19.32 -13.02
CA GLY A 54 -3.56 -19.33 -12.11
C GLY A 54 -2.28 -18.71 -12.67
N TYR A 55 -2.25 -18.28 -13.94
CA TYR A 55 -1.06 -17.65 -14.53
C TYR A 55 -0.99 -16.14 -14.27
N THR A 56 -2.11 -15.52 -13.90
CA THR A 56 -2.18 -14.10 -13.52
C THR A 56 -2.45 -13.95 -12.02
N LEU A 57 -1.39 -13.69 -11.26
CA LEU A 57 -1.45 -13.47 -9.81
C LEU A 57 -1.44 -11.98 -9.46
N LEU A 58 -2.13 -11.60 -8.39
CA LEU A 58 -2.10 -10.26 -7.80
C LEU A 58 -1.28 -10.24 -6.52
N GLY A 59 -0.22 -9.44 -6.49
CA GLY A 59 0.52 -9.13 -5.27
C GLY A 59 0.07 -7.80 -4.68
N SER A 60 -0.85 -7.82 -3.72
CA SER A 60 -1.41 -6.59 -3.12
C SER A 60 -1.53 -6.66 -1.60
N HIS A 61 -1.93 -5.53 -0.99
CA HIS A 61 -2.22 -5.35 0.43
C HIS A 61 -3.58 -4.63 0.61
N ASP A 62 -3.80 -4.00 1.78
CA ASP A 62 -5.07 -3.38 2.23
C ASP A 62 -5.64 -2.26 1.35
N THR A 63 -4.84 -1.70 0.44
CA THR A 63 -5.28 -0.65 -0.49
C THR A 63 -6.50 -1.04 -1.34
N ILE A 64 -6.73 -2.33 -1.65
CA ILE A 64 -7.92 -2.77 -2.41
C ILE A 64 -9.21 -2.56 -1.61
N ALA A 65 -9.22 -2.93 -0.32
CA ALA A 65 -10.36 -2.70 0.55
C ALA A 65 -10.58 -1.19 0.79
N LEU A 66 -9.51 -0.44 0.98
CA LEU A 66 -9.58 1.01 1.14
C LEU A 66 -10.08 1.72 -0.13
N SER A 67 -9.75 1.21 -1.32
CA SER A 67 -10.26 1.74 -2.59
C SER A 67 -11.77 1.55 -2.73
N LYS A 68 -12.31 0.41 -2.30
CA LYS A 68 -13.77 0.19 -2.22
C LYS A 68 -14.42 1.13 -1.22
N LEU A 69 -13.83 1.28 -0.04
CA LEU A 69 -14.32 2.20 1.00
C LEU A 69 -14.32 3.66 0.52
N ALA A 70 -13.32 4.05 -0.28
CA ALA A 70 -13.22 5.38 -0.89
C ALA A 70 -14.17 5.57 -2.10
N GLY A 71 -14.90 4.54 -2.53
CA GLY A 71 -15.79 4.59 -3.68
C GLY A 71 -15.08 4.63 -5.04
N MET A 72 -13.79 4.28 -5.10
CA MET A 72 -13.04 4.27 -6.37
C MET A 72 -13.30 3.00 -7.20
N VAL A 73 -13.65 1.91 -6.52
CA VAL A 73 -14.01 0.62 -7.12
C VAL A 73 -15.17 0.00 -6.34
N ASP A 74 -15.87 -0.96 -6.96
CA ASP A 74 -16.98 -1.71 -6.38
C ASP A 74 -16.57 -3.09 -5.83
N TYR A 75 -15.32 -3.51 -6.06
CA TYR A 75 -14.78 -4.80 -5.63
C TYR A 75 -13.74 -4.67 -4.52
N SER A 76 -13.57 -5.72 -3.72
CA SER A 76 -12.49 -5.86 -2.75
C SER A 76 -11.84 -7.24 -2.86
N TYR A 77 -11.32 -7.79 -1.76
CA TYR A 77 -10.73 -9.12 -1.69
C TYR A 77 -11.67 -10.22 -2.15
N ASP A 78 -12.98 -10.00 -2.03
CA ASP A 78 -14.05 -10.91 -2.48
C ASP A 78 -14.06 -11.16 -3.99
N ALA A 79 -13.35 -10.34 -4.78
CA ALA A 79 -13.20 -10.54 -6.21
C ALA A 79 -11.98 -11.42 -6.58
N PHE A 80 -11.24 -11.94 -5.61
CA PHE A 80 -10.04 -12.76 -5.83
C PHE A 80 -10.09 -14.04 -5.01
N GLU A 81 -9.50 -15.11 -5.53
CA GLU A 81 -9.23 -16.31 -4.73
C GLU A 81 -7.99 -16.05 -3.84
N PRO A 82 -8.11 -16.10 -2.50
CA PRO A 82 -6.98 -15.85 -1.61
C PRO A 82 -5.95 -16.99 -1.68
N VAL A 83 -4.69 -16.66 -1.98
CA VAL A 83 -3.59 -17.64 -2.04
C VAL A 83 -2.88 -17.78 -0.70
N ALA A 84 -2.30 -16.68 -0.20
CA ALA A 84 -1.57 -16.67 1.06
C ALA A 84 -1.40 -15.24 1.60
N LEU A 85 -1.39 -15.10 2.93
CA LEU A 85 -0.86 -13.90 3.59
C LEU A 85 0.66 -14.06 3.75
N LEU A 86 1.43 -13.18 3.14
CA LEU A 86 2.89 -13.29 3.10
C LEU A 86 3.56 -12.54 4.25
N THR A 87 3.12 -11.31 4.52
CA THR A 87 3.73 -10.42 5.52
C THR A 87 2.68 -9.55 6.20
N GLN A 88 3.03 -9.02 7.37
CA GLN A 88 2.32 -7.93 8.02
C GLN A 88 3.33 -6.80 8.26
N THR A 89 2.96 -5.58 7.90
CA THR A 89 3.79 -4.39 8.05
C THR A 89 3.09 -3.35 8.92
N VAL A 90 3.88 -2.54 9.62
CA VAL A 90 3.38 -1.38 10.36
C VAL A 90 3.74 -0.11 9.60
N ASN A 91 2.83 0.86 9.59
CA ASN A 91 3.14 2.19 9.06
C ASN A 91 3.86 3.00 10.13
N ILE A 92 5.03 3.52 9.76
CA ILE A 92 5.87 4.32 10.66
C ILE A 92 5.99 5.71 10.05
N PRO A 93 5.37 6.75 10.65
CA PRO A 93 5.60 8.12 10.25
C PRO A 93 7.07 8.48 10.42
N THR A 94 7.66 9.10 9.40
CA THR A 94 9.06 9.54 9.41
C THR A 94 9.20 10.98 8.96
N THR A 95 10.29 11.61 9.35
CA THR A 95 10.68 12.96 8.93
C THR A 95 11.92 12.92 8.03
N TYR A 96 12.21 14.04 7.38
CA TYR A 96 13.47 14.19 6.66
C TYR A 96 14.64 14.42 7.63
N PRO A 97 15.89 14.10 7.24
CA PRO A 97 17.07 14.35 8.06
C PRO A 97 17.20 15.83 8.46
N GLY A 98 17.34 16.11 9.76
CA GLY A 98 17.45 17.47 10.29
C GLY A 98 16.11 18.14 10.62
N HIS A 99 14.98 17.42 10.55
CA HIS A 99 13.71 17.91 11.09
C HIS A 99 13.79 18.02 12.64
N PRO A 100 13.17 19.04 13.27
CA PRO A 100 13.21 19.24 14.73
C PRO A 100 12.48 18.18 15.57
N VAL A 101 11.84 17.20 14.94
CA VAL A 101 11.09 16.15 15.63
C VAL A 101 11.95 14.90 15.63
N GLU A 102 12.34 14.46 16.81
CA GLU A 102 13.26 13.33 17.00
C GLU A 102 12.54 12.03 17.42
N ASP A 103 11.29 12.12 17.86
CA ASP A 103 10.50 10.98 18.28
C ASP A 103 8.99 11.13 17.98
N ALA A 104 8.23 10.06 18.20
CA ALA A 104 6.80 10.02 17.93
C ALA A 104 5.98 10.98 18.83
N GLY A 105 6.45 11.27 20.05
CA GLY A 105 5.81 12.21 20.95
C GLY A 105 5.94 13.64 20.41
N GLY A 106 7.15 14.04 20.07
CA GLY A 106 7.46 15.34 19.48
C GLY A 106 6.71 15.59 18.16
N MET A 107 6.41 14.54 17.39
CA MET A 107 5.59 14.67 16.18
C MET A 107 4.19 15.20 16.48
N ALA A 108 3.54 14.66 17.52
CA ALA A 108 2.18 15.07 17.88
C ALA A 108 2.15 16.52 18.35
N ASP A 109 3.15 16.93 19.13
CA ASP A 109 3.27 18.30 19.64
C ASP A 109 3.54 19.28 18.50
N TYR A 110 4.50 18.95 17.62
CA TYR A 110 4.79 19.75 16.44
C TYR A 110 3.57 19.98 15.55
N ILE A 111 2.74 18.96 15.33
CA ILE A 111 1.50 19.10 14.54
C ILE A 111 0.50 20.04 15.21
N ARG A 112 0.36 19.99 16.55
CA ARG A 112 -0.57 20.86 17.29
C ARG A 112 -0.12 22.32 17.29
N GLU A 113 1.19 22.53 17.38
CA GLU A 113 1.79 23.87 17.39
C GLU A 113 1.78 24.54 16.00
N ASN A 114 1.69 23.73 14.93
CA ASN A 114 1.77 24.20 13.54
C ASN A 114 0.53 23.79 12.71
N PRO A 115 -0.69 24.18 13.13
CA PRO A 115 -1.93 23.76 12.48
C PRO A 115 -1.99 24.28 11.03
N GLY A 116 -2.22 23.37 10.08
CA GLY A 116 -2.34 23.72 8.66
C GLY A 116 -1.00 23.91 7.91
N GLU A 117 0.14 23.90 8.61
CA GLU A 117 1.47 24.01 7.99
C GLU A 117 2.11 22.66 7.69
N VAL A 118 1.77 21.62 8.45
CA VAL A 118 2.33 20.28 8.25
C VAL A 118 1.90 19.71 6.89
N ARG A 119 2.89 19.26 6.11
CA ARG A 119 2.70 18.51 4.87
C ARG A 119 3.25 17.11 5.07
N PHE A 120 2.55 16.10 4.56
CA PHE A 120 3.00 14.71 4.60
C PHE A 120 2.82 14.06 3.24
N SER A 121 3.73 13.17 2.90
CA SER A 121 3.64 12.36 1.69
C SER A 121 2.69 11.19 1.92
N MET A 122 1.86 10.88 0.93
CA MET A 122 0.93 9.75 1.00
C MET A 122 0.60 9.22 -0.39
N ILE A 123 0.15 7.97 -0.43
CA ILE A 123 -0.45 7.38 -1.62
C ILE A 123 -1.96 7.57 -1.49
N PRO A 124 -2.65 8.18 -2.47
CA PRO A 124 -4.10 8.31 -2.42
C PRO A 124 -4.76 6.96 -2.18
N THR A 125 -5.74 6.95 -1.27
CA THR A 125 -6.50 5.76 -0.84
C THR A 125 -5.70 4.62 -0.20
N SER A 126 -4.42 4.83 0.13
CA SER A 126 -3.66 3.89 0.97
C SER A 126 -3.89 4.14 2.46
N THR A 127 -3.39 3.23 3.28
CA THR A 127 -3.41 3.31 4.74
C THR A 127 -2.77 4.60 5.25
N ASP A 128 -1.70 5.10 4.61
CA ASP A 128 -1.02 6.34 4.99
C ASP A 128 -1.91 7.57 4.76
N HIS A 129 -2.72 7.56 3.69
CA HIS A 129 -3.68 8.64 3.43
C HIS A 129 -4.71 8.72 4.56
N PHE A 130 -5.35 7.59 4.90
CA PHE A 130 -6.36 7.55 5.95
C PHE A 130 -5.77 7.84 7.33
N SER A 131 -4.62 7.24 7.64
CA SER A 131 -3.94 7.44 8.93
C SER A 131 -3.51 8.90 9.09
N GLY A 132 -2.78 9.46 8.12
CA GLY A 132 -2.32 10.85 8.16
C GLY A 132 -3.47 11.85 8.24
N ARG A 133 -4.53 11.66 7.44
CA ARG A 133 -5.73 12.52 7.50
C ARG A 133 -6.39 12.47 8.87
N SER A 134 -6.52 11.28 9.46
CA SER A 134 -7.14 11.12 10.77
C SER A 134 -6.31 11.77 11.88
N SER A 135 -4.99 11.65 11.83
CA SER A 135 -4.06 12.26 12.80
C SER A 135 -4.10 13.78 12.74
N LEU A 136 -4.02 14.36 11.53
CA LEU A 136 -4.09 15.82 11.34
C LEU A 136 -5.44 16.41 11.73
N ARG A 137 -6.55 15.68 11.51
CA ARG A 137 -7.88 16.14 11.91
C ARG A 137 -8.06 16.12 13.43
N ARG A 138 -7.55 15.09 14.12
CA ARG A 138 -7.65 14.99 15.58
C ARG A 138 -6.82 16.05 16.30
N SER A 139 -5.63 16.39 15.79
CA SER A 139 -4.77 17.41 16.40
C SER A 139 -5.29 18.84 16.22
N THR A 140 -6.17 19.08 15.25
CA THR A 140 -6.75 20.41 14.96
C THR A 140 -8.17 20.62 15.51
N SER A 141 -8.80 19.58 16.07
CA SER A 141 -10.20 19.64 16.55
C SER A 141 -10.33 20.00 18.04
N THR A 142 -9.49 20.91 18.55
CA THR A 142 -9.60 21.49 19.90
C THR A 142 -9.92 22.96 19.78
#